data_AF-A0A0F9A2F9-F1
#
_entry.id   AF-A0A0F9A2F9-F1
#
_cell.length_a   1.000
_cell.length_b   1.000
_cell.length_c   1.000
_cell.angle_alpha   90.00
_cell.angle_beta   90.00
_cell.angle_gamma   90.00
#
_symmetry.space_group_name_H-M   'P 1'
#
loop_
_entity.id
_entity.type
_entity.pdbx_description
1 polymer ?
#
loop_
_entity_poly.entity_id
_entity_poly.type
_entity_poly.pdbx_seq_one_letter_code
_entity_poly.pdbx_strand_id
1 'polypeptide(L)'
;MEKEKMTRFGHSKFYELLDQMAEIHSAKNHDYAGTKDPLANLKCAERIDIEPWIGCWIRIQDKVSRVETFIRQGEYKVKDESVKDTLLDLAIYALLDYILYEERTQNED
;
A
#
# COMPACT_ATOMS: atom_id res chain seq x y z
N MET A 1 17.27 6.50 24.09
CA MET A 1 16.38 5.51 24.71
C MET A 1 16.37 4.29 23.81
N GLU A 2 17.06 3.22 24.17
CA GLU A 2 16.92 1.93 23.50
C GLU A 2 15.45 1.49 23.63
N LYS A 3 14.78 1.25 22.49
CA LYS A 3 13.47 0.60 22.52
C LYS A 3 13.71 -0.82 23.04
N GLU A 4 13.12 -1.16 24.19
CA GLU A 4 13.05 -2.54 24.65
C GLU A 4 12.58 -3.43 23.48
N LYS A 5 13.37 -4.44 23.12
CA LYS A 5 12.97 -5.44 22.14
C LYS A 5 11.78 -6.20 22.73
N MET A 6 10.56 -5.75 22.42
CA MET A 6 9.36 -6.54 22.66
C MET A 6 9.55 -7.91 22.02
N THR A 7 9.50 -8.97 22.82
CA THR A 7 9.45 -10.35 22.31
C THR A 7 8.21 -10.47 21.43
N ARG A 8 8.41 -10.59 20.12
CA ARG A 8 7.31 -10.77 19.18
C ARG A 8 7.06 -12.25 18.97
N PHE A 9 5.79 -12.66 19.02
CA PHE A 9 5.37 -14.04 18.74
C PHE A 9 5.00 -14.15 17.27
N GLY A 10 5.95 -14.55 16.42
CA GLY A 10 5.75 -14.68 14.96
C GLY A 10 7.05 -14.95 14.21
N HIS A 11 6.93 -15.25 12.91
CA HIS A 11 8.10 -15.48 12.05
C HIS A 11 8.94 -14.19 11.94
N SER A 12 10.24 -14.25 12.25
CA SER A 12 11.12 -13.05 12.26
C SER A 12 11.03 -12.25 10.96
N LYS A 13 11.04 -12.96 9.82
CA LYS A 13 10.89 -12.34 8.49
C LYS A 13 9.63 -11.50 8.33
N PHE A 14 8.52 -11.85 8.96
CA PHE A 14 7.29 -11.05 8.88
C PHE A 14 7.54 -9.64 9.41
N TYR A 15 8.24 -9.53 10.53
CA TYR A 15 8.56 -8.25 11.15
C TYR A 15 9.57 -7.44 10.35
N GLU A 16 10.56 -8.08 9.73
CA GLU A 16 11.46 -7.42 8.77
C GLU A 16 10.67 -6.85 7.58
N LEU A 17 9.66 -7.58 7.09
CA LEU A 17 8.82 -7.11 5.98
C LEU A 17 7.95 -5.92 6.40
N LEU A 18 7.48 -5.85 7.64
CA LEU A 18 6.78 -4.66 8.15
C LEU A 18 7.69 -3.42 8.14
N ASP A 19 8.93 -3.57 8.59
CA ASP A 19 9.90 -2.48 8.59
C ASP A 19 10.23 -2.06 7.15
N GLN A 20 10.43 -3.03 6.25
CA GLN A 20 10.62 -2.78 4.82
C GLN A 20 9.41 -2.08 4.18
N MET A 21 8.18 -2.47 4.52
CA MET A 21 6.96 -1.83 4.03
C MET A 21 6.89 -0.35 4.45
N ALA A 22 7.28 -0.05 5.69
CA ALA A 22 7.32 1.34 6.17
C ALA A 22 8.33 2.18 5.38
N GLU A 23 9.50 1.63 5.07
CA GLU A 23 10.51 2.29 4.23
C GLU A 23 10.00 2.51 2.79
N ILE A 24 9.41 1.48 2.17
CA ILE A 24 8.83 1.59 0.81
C ILE A 24 7.71 2.64 0.79
N HIS A 25 6.80 2.61 1.75
CA HIS A 25 5.72 3.58 1.85
C HIS A 25 6.27 5.01 2.00
N SER A 26 7.24 5.21 2.90
CA SER A 26 7.90 6.51 3.10
C SER A 26 8.58 7.01 1.81
N ALA A 27 9.34 6.15 1.13
CA ALA A 27 10.01 6.49 -0.13
C ALA A 27 9.01 6.86 -1.23
N LYS A 28 7.91 6.10 -1.38
CA LYS A 28 6.84 6.41 -2.34
C LYS A 28 6.13 7.71 -2.02
N ASN A 29 5.96 8.02 -0.73
CA ASN A 29 5.30 9.24 -0.32
C ASN A 29 6.23 10.48 -0.39
N HIS A 30 7.55 10.27 -0.46
CA HIS A 30 8.51 11.34 -0.65
C HIS A 30 8.24 12.15 -1.93
N ASP A 31 7.85 11.48 -3.01
CA ASP A 31 7.50 12.14 -4.28
C ASP A 31 6.24 13.03 -4.16
N TYR A 32 5.43 12.81 -3.11
CA TYR A 32 4.24 13.60 -2.77
C TYR A 32 4.46 14.53 -1.56
N ALA A 33 5.68 14.59 -1.00
CA ALA A 33 6.02 15.30 0.25
C ALA A 33 5.92 16.84 0.18
N GLY A 34 5.42 17.40 -0.92
CA GLY A 34 5.04 18.82 -1.04
C GLY A 34 3.57 19.11 -0.73
N THR A 35 2.75 18.08 -0.53
CA THR A 35 1.32 18.23 -0.21
C THR A 35 1.10 18.20 1.30
N LYS A 36 0.14 19.01 1.80
CA LYS A 36 -0.23 19.00 3.24
C LYS A 36 -0.89 17.68 3.66
N ASP A 37 -1.38 16.90 2.70
CA ASP A 37 -2.10 15.66 2.91
C ASP A 37 -1.33 14.49 2.28
N PRO A 38 -0.79 13.54 3.08
CA PRO A 38 -0.03 12.40 2.59
C PRO A 38 -0.87 11.42 1.72
N LEU A 39 -2.19 11.57 1.66
CA LEU A 39 -3.11 10.77 0.85
C LEU A 39 -3.67 11.55 -0.35
N ALA A 40 -3.19 12.77 -0.63
CA ALA A 40 -3.72 13.64 -1.67
C ALA A 40 -3.77 12.98 -3.07
N ASN A 41 -2.81 12.10 -3.37
CA ASN A 41 -2.78 11.34 -4.62
C ASN A 41 -3.88 10.27 -4.71
N LEU A 42 -4.38 9.75 -3.59
CA LEU A 42 -5.48 8.79 -3.54
C LEU A 42 -6.83 9.51 -3.53
N LYS A 43 -6.92 10.63 -2.81
CA LYS A 43 -8.12 11.49 -2.79
C LYS A 43 -8.42 12.16 -4.13
N CYS A 44 -7.50 12.11 -5.10
CA CYS A 44 -7.77 12.65 -6.43
C CYS A 44 -8.96 11.99 -7.16
N ALA A 45 -9.39 10.80 -6.72
CA ALA A 45 -10.61 10.14 -7.21
C ALA A 45 -11.88 10.99 -7.02
N GLU A 46 -11.90 11.86 -6.01
CA GLU A 46 -13.04 12.77 -5.74
C GLU A 46 -13.30 13.74 -6.90
N ARG A 47 -12.27 14.03 -7.72
CA ARG A 47 -12.41 14.92 -8.88
C ARG A 47 -13.38 14.39 -9.94
N ILE A 48 -13.70 13.11 -9.88
CA ILE A 48 -14.64 12.41 -10.78
C ILE A 48 -15.75 11.71 -9.99
N ASP A 49 -16.09 12.24 -8.81
CA ASP A 49 -17.19 11.76 -7.95
C ASP A 49 -17.04 10.29 -7.50
N ILE A 50 -15.79 9.82 -7.34
CA ILE A 50 -15.49 8.51 -6.77
C ILE A 50 -14.92 8.68 -5.36
N GLU A 51 -15.46 7.94 -4.40
CA GLU A 51 -14.93 7.92 -3.03
C GLU A 51 -13.46 7.45 -3.03
N PRO A 52 -12.55 8.11 -2.29
CA PRO A 52 -11.12 7.80 -2.29
C PRO A 52 -10.76 6.32 -2.04
N TRP A 53 -11.44 5.65 -1.11
CA TRP A 53 -11.20 4.23 -0.82
C TRP A 53 -11.60 3.33 -2.01
N ILE A 54 -12.70 3.65 -2.71
CA ILE A 54 -13.06 2.94 -3.96
C ILE A 54 -11.97 3.14 -5.02
N GLY A 55 -11.45 4.37 -5.15
CA GLY A 55 -10.31 4.65 -6.02
C GLY A 55 -9.06 3.86 -5.65
N CYS A 56 -8.76 3.73 -4.35
CA CYS A 56 -7.65 2.94 -3.84
C CYS A 56 -7.83 1.44 -4.11
N TRP A 57 -9.04 0.91 -3.93
CA TRP A 57 -9.40 -0.47 -4.24
C TRP A 57 -9.21 -0.81 -5.72
N ILE A 58 -9.53 0.11 -6.64
CA ILE A 58 -9.22 -0.06 -8.07
C ILE A 58 -7.71 -0.18 -8.28
N ARG A 59 -6.91 0.66 -7.61
CA ARG A 59 -5.44 0.55 -7.68
C ARG A 59 -4.95 -0.78 -7.12
N ILE A 60 -5.58 -1.35 -6.09
CA ILE A 60 -5.29 -2.70 -5.59
C ILE A 60 -5.53 -3.74 -6.68
N GLN A 61 -6.65 -3.65 -7.40
CA GLN A 61 -6.99 -4.59 -8.48
C GLN A 61 -5.95 -4.62 -9.60
N ASP A 62 -5.30 -3.49 -9.92
CA ASP A 62 -4.18 -3.48 -10.88
C ASP A 62 -3.03 -4.39 -10.43
N LYS A 63 -2.71 -4.39 -9.13
CA LYS A 63 -1.63 -5.23 -8.58
C LYS A 63 -2.05 -6.68 -8.47
N VAL A 64 -3.31 -6.95 -8.10
CA VAL A 64 -3.86 -8.31 -8.14
C VAL A 64 -3.76 -8.89 -9.55
N SER A 65 -4.21 -8.15 -10.56
CA SER A 65 -4.13 -8.55 -11.98
C SER A 65 -2.69 -8.83 -12.42
N ARG A 66 -1.73 -8.05 -11.90
CA ARG A 66 -0.30 -8.31 -12.10
C ARG A 66 0.12 -9.64 -11.49
N VAL A 67 -0.22 -9.91 -10.23
CA VAL A 67 0.07 -11.21 -9.59
C VAL A 67 -0.57 -12.37 -10.35
N GLU A 68 -1.83 -12.22 -10.80
CA GLU A 68 -2.49 -13.24 -11.62
C GLU A 68 -1.76 -13.50 -12.94
N THR A 69 -1.23 -12.45 -13.56
CA THR A 69 -0.39 -12.59 -14.76
C THR A 69 0.86 -13.40 -14.47
N PHE A 70 1.54 -13.13 -13.35
CA PHE A 70 2.70 -13.92 -12.91
C PHE A 70 2.34 -15.39 -12.67
N ILE A 71 1.22 -15.64 -11.99
CA ILE A 71 0.74 -17.00 -11.72
C ILE A 71 0.52 -17.77 -13.04
N ARG A 72 -0.03 -17.12 -14.06
CA ARG A 72 -0.31 -17.74 -15.37
C ARG A 72 0.93 -17.92 -16.25
N GLN A 73 1.88 -16.99 -16.20
CA GLN A 73 3.01 -16.92 -17.15
C GLN A 73 4.35 -17.37 -16.56
N GLY A 74 4.49 -17.39 -15.23
CA GLY A 74 5.73 -17.70 -14.51
C GLY A 74 6.77 -16.57 -14.52
N GLU A 75 6.57 -15.53 -15.31
CA GLU A 75 7.45 -14.36 -15.40
C GLU A 75 6.67 -13.07 -15.65
N TYR A 76 7.25 -11.93 -15.26
CA TYR A 76 6.75 -10.63 -15.69
C TYR A 76 7.44 -10.21 -16.99
N LYS A 77 6.66 -9.68 -17.94
CA LYS A 77 7.21 -9.03 -19.13
C LYS A 77 7.99 -7.76 -18.80
N VAL A 78 7.57 -7.05 -17.76
CA VAL A 78 8.26 -5.88 -17.22
C VAL A 78 9.23 -6.35 -16.14
N LYS A 79 10.53 -6.25 -16.41
CA LYS A 79 11.59 -6.78 -15.55
C LYS A 79 11.90 -5.91 -14.33
N ASP A 80 11.40 -4.68 -14.31
CA ASP A 80 11.77 -3.68 -13.30
C ASP A 80 11.06 -3.85 -11.95
N GLU A 81 10.13 -4.80 -11.82
CA GLU A 81 9.40 -5.01 -10.56
C GLU A 81 9.08 -6.50 -10.38
N SER A 82 9.49 -7.07 -9.25
CA SER A 82 9.38 -8.50 -8.93
C SER A 82 8.05 -8.86 -8.27
N VAL A 83 7.70 -10.16 -8.23
CA VAL A 83 6.46 -10.62 -7.58
C VAL A 83 6.44 -10.27 -6.09
N LYS A 84 7.62 -10.25 -5.45
CA LYS A 84 7.77 -9.85 -4.05
C LYS A 84 7.44 -8.37 -3.85
N ASP A 85 7.85 -7.52 -4.78
CA ASP A 85 7.54 -6.08 -4.74
C ASP A 85 6.04 -5.85 -4.91
N THR A 86 5.41 -6.54 -5.87
CA THR A 86 3.95 -6.46 -6.06
C THR A 86 3.17 -6.93 -4.83
N LEU A 87 3.64 -7.97 -4.13
CA LEU A 87 3.01 -8.45 -2.89
C LEU A 87 3.17 -7.45 -1.73
N LEU A 88 4.32 -6.81 -1.60
CA LEU A 88 4.53 -5.74 -0.62
C LEU A 88 3.66 -4.52 -0.93
N ASP A 89 3.52 -4.18 -2.20
CA ASP A 89 2.62 -3.12 -2.66
C ASP A 89 1.17 -3.40 -2.32
N LEU A 90 0.70 -4.64 -2.50
CA LEU A 90 -0.64 -5.05 -2.07
C LEU A 90 -0.84 -4.84 -0.57
N ALA A 91 0.13 -5.22 0.25
CA ALA A 91 0.05 -5.03 1.70
C ALA A 91 0.02 -3.53 2.08
N ILE A 92 0.83 -2.70 1.43
CA ILE A 92 0.86 -1.24 1.64
C ILE A 92 -0.47 -0.62 1.23
N TYR A 93 -0.99 -0.95 0.04
CA TYR A 93 -2.25 -0.39 -0.45
C TYR A 93 -3.45 -0.86 0.37
N ALA A 94 -3.46 -2.08 0.89
CA ALA A 94 -4.50 -2.53 1.82
C ALA A 94 -4.55 -1.67 3.10
N LEU A 95 -3.39 -1.26 3.63
CA LEU A 95 -3.33 -0.33 4.78
C LEU A 95 -3.80 1.08 4.39
N LEU A 96 -3.42 1.57 3.21
CA LEU A 96 -3.87 2.88 2.72
C LEU A 96 -5.40 2.90 2.49
N ASP A 97 -5.94 1.84 1.91
CA ASP A 97 -7.38 1.68 1.70
C ASP A 97 -8.15 1.62 3.03
N TYR A 98 -7.61 0.89 4.02
CA TYR A 98 -8.15 0.89 5.38
C TYR A 98 -8.22 2.31 5.96
N ILE A 99 -7.15 3.10 5.85
CA ILE A 99 -7.12 4.48 6.38
C ILE A 99 -8.16 5.35 5.67
N LEU A 100 -8.28 5.25 4.34
CA LEU A 100 -9.27 6.02 3.58
C LEU A 100 -10.71 5.63 3.93
N TYR A 101 -10.96 4.35 4.16
CA TYR A 101 -12.26 3.86 4.61
C TYR A 101 -12.59 4.34 6.03
N GLU A 102 -11.60 4.34 6.94
CA GLU A 102 -11.76 4.86 8.29
C GLU A 102 -12.07 6.37 8.28
N GLU A 103 -11.32 7.17 7.50
CA GLU A 103 -11.60 8.61 7.30
C GLU A 103 -13.01 8.86 6.76
N ARG A 104 -13.50 8.01 5.84
CA ARG A 104 -14.87 8.07 5.33
C ARG A 104 -15.89 7.86 6.45
N THR A 105 -15.74 6.80 7.25
CA THR A 105 -16.70 6.49 8.33
C THR A 105 -16.72 7.53 9.44
N GLN A 106 -15.59 8.15 9.77
CA GLN A 106 -15.52 9.22 10.78
C GLN A 106 -16.22 10.51 10.36
N ASN A 107 -16.43 10.73 9.06
CA ASN A 107 -17.16 11.89 8.53
C ASN A 107 -18.67 11.63 8.39
N GLU A 108 -19.13 10.39 8.60
CA GLU A 108 -20.54 10.00 8.54
C GLU A 108 -21.24 10.05 9.93
N ASP A 109 -20.47 10.25 11.02
CA ASP A 109 -20.93 10.44 12.41
C ASP A 109 -20.98 11.93 12.82
#